data_AF-A0A7K5R3L6-F1
#
_entry.id   AF-A0A7K5R3L6-F1
#
_cell.length_a   1.000
_cell.length_b   1.000
_cell.length_c   1.000
_cell.angle_alpha   90.00
_cell.angle_beta   90.00
_cell.angle_gamma   90.00
#
_symmetry.space_group_name_H-M   'P 1'
#
loop_
_entity.id
_entity.type
_entity.pdbx_description
1 polymer ?
#
loop_
_entity_poly.entity_id
_entity_poly.type
_entity_poly.pdbx_seq_one_letter_code
_entity_poly.pdbx_strand_id
1 'polypeptide(L)'
;TSAAGSTTLMPCREQPAAQDAAFISIQAFPALLDLPQNLEVSAVSCGSRHTAVVTRGGELYTWGWGKYGQLGHGTNVSCDQARRVEHLVAKGLRVEEVVCGPWTTYIRVREPRAQDQGCCQVGDEGELCSAGPAPGP
;
A
#
# COMPACT_ATOMS: atom_id res chain seq x y z
N THR A 1 -27.91 14.81 -60.62
CA THR A 1 -26.72 15.48 -60.04
C THR A 1 -27.08 15.91 -58.63
N SER A 2 -26.63 15.14 -57.64
CA SER A 2 -26.84 15.40 -56.23
C SER A 2 -25.90 16.50 -55.73
N ALA A 3 -26.39 17.37 -54.85
CA ALA A 3 -25.54 18.06 -53.89
C ALA A 3 -26.24 18.03 -52.53
N ALA A 4 -25.62 17.26 -51.63
CA ALA A 4 -25.97 17.06 -50.24
C ALA A 4 -25.06 17.92 -49.33
N GLY A 5 -25.44 18.02 -48.05
CA GLY A 5 -24.59 18.44 -46.92
C GLY A 5 -25.18 19.65 -46.21
N SER A 6 -26.15 19.54 -45.30
CA SER A 6 -26.23 18.76 -44.05
C SER A 6 -25.04 18.99 -43.11
N THR A 7 -25.18 20.05 -42.33
CA THR A 7 -24.91 20.17 -40.89
C THR A 7 -23.72 19.41 -40.30
N THR A 8 -22.68 20.19 -40.00
CA THR A 8 -21.83 20.17 -38.80
C THR A 8 -21.86 18.90 -37.94
N LEU A 9 -20.78 18.11 -38.01
CA LEU A 9 -20.31 17.29 -36.90
C LEU A 9 -18.87 17.72 -36.57
N MET A 10 -18.73 18.41 -35.44
CA MET A 10 -17.43 18.67 -34.82
C MET A 10 -16.88 17.34 -34.27
N PRO A 11 -15.56 17.08 -34.38
CA PRO A 11 -14.97 15.85 -33.89
C PRO A 11 -15.03 15.78 -32.36
N CYS A 12 -15.25 14.57 -31.83
CA CYS A 12 -15.23 14.25 -30.41
C CYS A 12 -14.01 14.89 -29.74
N ARG A 13 -14.27 15.87 -28.88
CA ARG A 13 -13.27 16.51 -28.02
C ARG A 13 -12.56 15.41 -27.23
N GLU A 14 -11.25 15.33 -27.40
CA GLU A 14 -10.35 14.48 -26.64
C GLU A 14 -10.72 14.52 -25.16
N GLN A 15 -11.03 13.35 -24.61
CA GLN A 15 -11.23 13.14 -23.20
C GLN A 15 -9.88 13.43 -22.51
N PRO A 16 -9.73 14.47 -21.68
CA PRO A 16 -8.57 14.54 -20.83
C PRO A 16 -8.71 13.40 -19.84
N ALA A 17 -7.72 12.51 -19.83
CA ALA A 17 -7.57 11.45 -18.85
C ALA A 17 -7.91 11.98 -17.45
N ALA A 18 -8.77 11.25 -16.74
CA ALA A 18 -9.06 11.48 -15.33
C ALA A 18 -7.76 11.42 -14.54
N GLN A 19 -7.11 12.56 -14.42
CA GLN A 19 -6.12 12.84 -13.39
C GLN A 19 -6.87 13.64 -12.35
N ASP A 20 -7.70 12.93 -11.57
CA ASP A 20 -8.25 13.42 -10.30
C ASP A 20 -7.10 13.56 -9.31
N ALA A 21 -6.26 14.55 -9.57
CA ALA A 21 -5.22 15.03 -8.69
C ALA A 21 -5.86 15.89 -7.60
N ALA A 22 -5.39 15.67 -6.37
CA ALA A 22 -5.77 16.26 -5.10
C ALA A 22 -7.01 15.67 -4.42
N PHE A 23 -6.80 15.04 -3.26
CA PHE A 23 -7.36 15.66 -2.05
C PHE A 23 -6.63 15.34 -0.73
N ILE A 24 -5.70 16.22 -0.32
CA ILE A 24 -5.48 16.45 1.11
C ILE A 24 -6.70 17.23 1.60
N SER A 25 -7.60 16.53 2.28
CA SER A 25 -8.89 17.07 2.69
C SER A 25 -8.77 18.14 3.78
N ILE A 26 -8.68 19.41 3.39
CA ILE A 26 -9.06 20.53 4.25
C ILE A 26 -10.55 20.78 3.98
N GLN A 27 -11.41 20.14 4.77
CA GLN A 27 -12.86 20.28 4.66
C GLN A 27 -13.46 20.70 5.99
N ALA A 28 -14.51 21.51 5.93
CA ALA A 28 -15.30 21.88 7.10
C ALA A 28 -16.18 20.72 7.61
N PHE A 29 -16.35 19.67 6.80
CA PHE A 29 -17.19 18.51 7.09
C PHE A 29 -16.39 17.20 6.91
N PRO A 30 -16.75 16.12 7.61
CA PRO A 30 -16.13 14.81 7.40
C PRO A 30 -16.22 14.37 5.94
N ALA A 31 -15.09 13.94 5.38
CA ALA A 31 -15.01 13.37 4.04
C ALA A 31 -14.90 11.85 4.13
N LEU A 32 -15.61 11.14 3.25
CA LEU A 32 -15.42 9.70 3.09
C LEU A 32 -14.04 9.45 2.49
N LEU A 33 -13.27 8.54 3.11
CA LEU A 33 -11.99 8.11 2.57
C LEU A 33 -12.23 7.01 1.53
N ASP A 34 -11.75 7.23 0.31
CA ASP A 34 -11.80 6.23 -0.75
C ASP A 34 -10.65 5.23 -0.57
N LEU A 35 -10.97 4.10 0.08
CA LEU A 35 -10.09 2.93 0.16
C LEU A 35 -10.61 1.87 -0.81
N PRO A 36 -9.72 1.00 -1.34
CA PRO A 36 -10.13 -0.14 -2.15
C PRO A 36 -11.31 -0.90 -1.51
N GLN A 37 -12.32 -1.21 -2.32
CA GLN A 37 -13.56 -1.82 -1.85
C GLN A 37 -13.28 -3.12 -1.09
N ASN A 38 -13.98 -3.32 0.03
CA ASN A 38 -13.86 -4.46 0.96
C ASN A 38 -12.65 -4.47 1.92
N LEU A 39 -11.99 -3.34 2.13
CA LEU A 39 -11.00 -3.22 3.21
C LEU A 39 -11.65 -2.81 4.53
N GLU A 40 -11.50 -3.66 5.54
CA GLU A 40 -11.89 -3.32 6.91
C GLU A 40 -10.69 -2.67 7.64
N VAL A 41 -10.87 -1.43 8.08
CA VAL A 41 -9.84 -0.68 8.83
C VAL A 41 -9.87 -1.10 10.31
N SER A 42 -8.70 -1.43 10.86
CA SER A 42 -8.53 -1.82 12.26
C SER A 42 -7.89 -0.73 13.11
N ALA A 43 -7.03 0.10 12.53
CA ALA A 43 -6.37 1.20 13.24
C ALA A 43 -6.12 2.39 12.32
N VAL A 44 -6.06 3.58 12.91
CA VAL A 44 -5.75 4.85 12.25
C VAL A 44 -4.80 5.65 13.11
N SER A 45 -3.87 6.37 12.49
CA SER A 45 -3.02 7.36 13.16
C SER A 45 -2.79 8.57 12.26
N CYS A 46 -2.77 9.75 12.86
CA CYS A 46 -2.60 11.01 12.15
C CYS A 46 -1.40 11.77 12.73
N GLY A 47 -0.47 12.18 11.87
CA GLY A 47 0.61 13.09 12.20
C GLY A 47 0.25 14.54 11.86
N SER A 48 1.25 15.43 11.80
CA SER A 48 0.98 16.85 11.53
C SER A 48 0.40 17.13 10.13
N ARG A 49 0.84 16.36 9.12
CA ARG A 49 0.39 16.52 7.72
C ARG A 49 0.31 15.20 6.96
N HIS A 50 0.23 14.07 7.66
CA HIS A 50 0.10 12.76 7.04
C HIS A 50 -0.80 11.86 7.89
N THR A 51 -1.37 10.86 7.24
CA THR A 51 -2.29 9.91 7.85
C THR A 51 -1.84 8.51 7.48
N ALA A 52 -2.01 7.58 8.40
CA ALA A 52 -1.78 6.17 8.18
C ALA A 52 -2.98 5.35 8.69
N VAL A 53 -3.34 4.30 7.96
CA VAL A 53 -4.35 3.34 8.37
C VAL A 53 -3.84 1.92 8.19
N VAL A 54 -4.25 1.05 9.10
CA VAL A 54 -3.98 -0.38 9.06
C VAL A 54 -5.28 -1.11 8.80
N THR A 55 -5.26 -2.04 7.86
CA THR A 55 -6.40 -2.92 7.57
C THR A 55 -6.35 -4.16 8.46
N ARG A 56 -7.50 -4.84 8.66
CA ARG A 56 -7.52 -6.17 9.31
C ARG A 56 -6.64 -7.20 8.58
N GLY A 57 -6.40 -7.00 7.28
CA GLY A 57 -5.49 -7.83 6.48
C GLY A 57 -4.01 -7.65 6.85
N GLY A 58 -3.67 -6.65 7.67
CA GLY A 58 -2.31 -6.28 8.05
C GLY A 58 -1.62 -5.37 7.03
N GLU A 59 -2.39 -4.75 6.13
CA GLU A 59 -1.86 -3.81 5.13
C GLU A 59 -1.83 -2.38 5.69
N LEU A 60 -0.78 -1.65 5.37
CA LEU A 60 -0.61 -0.24 5.75
C LEU A 60 -0.86 0.65 4.55
N TYR A 61 -1.71 1.66 4.73
CA TYR A 61 -1.93 2.72 3.76
C TYR A 61 -1.51 4.06 4.36
N THR A 62 -0.82 4.89 3.58
CA THR A 62 -0.32 6.19 4.02
C THR A 62 -0.53 7.25 2.94
N TRP A 63 -0.86 8.46 3.37
CA TRP A 63 -1.03 9.62 2.50
C TRP A 63 -0.81 10.94 3.26
N GLY A 64 -0.80 12.04 2.53
CA GLY A 64 -0.46 13.38 2.95
C GLY A 64 0.93 13.83 2.49
N TRP A 65 1.59 14.60 3.35
CA TRP A 65 2.88 15.22 3.08
C TRP A 65 4.03 14.24 3.30
N GLY A 66 4.85 14.04 2.25
CA GLY A 66 5.85 12.97 2.19
C GLY A 66 7.30 13.41 2.05
N LYS A 67 7.62 14.70 2.25
CA LYS A 67 8.96 15.24 1.92
C LYS A 67 10.11 14.67 2.75
N TYR A 68 9.83 14.08 3.91
CA TYR A 68 10.82 13.37 4.73
C TYR A 68 10.71 11.84 4.61
N GLY A 69 9.94 11.33 3.65
CA GLY A 69 9.78 9.90 3.42
C GLY A 69 8.85 9.20 4.42
N GLN A 70 8.12 9.94 5.26
CA GLN A 70 7.24 9.38 6.30
C GLN A 70 6.10 8.51 5.75
N LEU A 71 5.80 8.61 4.45
CA LEU A 71 4.78 7.79 3.81
C LEU A 71 5.28 6.36 3.52
N GLY A 72 6.60 6.14 3.42
CA GLY A 72 7.15 4.80 3.18
C GLY A 72 7.03 4.30 1.74
N HIS A 73 6.71 5.17 0.77
CA HIS A 73 6.53 4.81 -0.66
C HIS A 73 7.84 4.73 -1.46
N GLY A 74 9.00 4.65 -0.78
CA GLY A 74 10.32 4.66 -1.43
C GLY A 74 10.69 6.00 -2.11
N THR A 75 9.90 7.05 -1.89
CA THR A 75 10.12 8.39 -2.44
C THR A 75 9.80 9.46 -1.40
N ASN A 76 10.26 10.69 -1.65
CA ASN A 76 9.96 11.87 -0.81
C ASN A 76 8.83 12.72 -1.41
N VAL A 77 7.93 12.09 -2.17
CA VAL A 77 6.84 12.77 -2.85
C VAL A 77 5.59 12.69 -1.97
N SER A 78 4.90 13.82 -1.82
CA SER A 78 3.60 13.86 -1.15
C SER A 78 2.57 13.12 -2.00
N CYS A 79 1.67 12.40 -1.36
CA CYS A 79 0.59 11.65 -2.01
C CYS A 79 -0.71 12.05 -1.34
N ASP A 80 -1.68 12.49 -2.11
CA ASP A 80 -2.99 12.94 -1.64
C ASP A 80 -4.00 11.80 -1.46
N GLN A 81 -3.81 10.70 -2.20
CA GLN A 81 -4.64 9.51 -2.11
C GLN A 81 -4.04 8.48 -1.15
N ALA A 82 -4.90 7.74 -0.44
CA ALA A 82 -4.49 6.62 0.40
C ALA A 82 -3.79 5.57 -0.46
N ARG A 83 -2.48 5.41 -0.26
CA ARG A 83 -1.65 4.48 -1.03
C ARG A 83 -1.10 3.39 -0.13
N ARG A 84 -1.15 2.15 -0.61
CA ARG A 84 -0.58 0.99 0.09
C ARG A 84 0.95 1.07 0.12
N VAL A 85 1.53 0.75 1.26
CA VAL A 85 2.99 0.67 1.44
C VAL A 85 3.50 -0.69 0.95
N GLU A 86 3.82 -0.75 -0.34
CA GLU A 86 4.19 -1.99 -1.04
C GLU A 86 5.42 -2.70 -0.45
N HIS A 87 6.36 -1.95 0.15
CA HIS A 87 7.58 -2.50 0.75
C HIS A 87 7.29 -3.52 1.86
N LEU A 88 6.20 -3.33 2.61
CA LEU A 88 5.81 -4.26 3.69
C LEU A 88 5.20 -5.54 3.13
N VAL A 89 4.37 -5.39 2.09
CA VAL A 89 3.74 -6.52 1.38
C VAL A 89 4.81 -7.38 0.71
N ALA A 90 5.79 -6.77 0.03
CA ALA A 90 6.90 -7.47 -0.61
C ALA A 90 7.74 -8.29 0.37
N LYS A 91 7.80 -7.87 1.64
CA LYS A 91 8.49 -8.60 2.73
C LYS A 91 7.59 -9.59 3.47
N GLY A 92 6.32 -9.70 3.12
CA GLY A 92 5.35 -10.54 3.84
C GLY A 92 5.08 -10.07 5.28
N LEU A 93 5.39 -8.81 5.60
CA LEU A 93 5.18 -8.26 6.94
C LEU A 93 3.74 -7.82 7.10
N ARG A 94 3.14 -8.16 8.25
CA ARG A 94 1.79 -7.72 8.61
C ARG A 94 1.85 -6.63 9.66
N VAL A 95 1.27 -5.47 9.38
CA VAL A 95 1.21 -4.37 10.34
C VAL A 95 0.10 -4.62 11.35
N GLU A 96 0.40 -4.46 12.63
CA GLU A 96 -0.57 -4.61 13.72
C GLU A 96 -0.94 -3.27 14.35
N GLU A 97 0.02 -2.36 14.45
CA GLU A 97 -0.15 -1.05 15.07
C GLU A 97 0.61 0.02 14.29
N VAL A 98 0.10 1.25 14.33
CA VAL A 98 0.70 2.42 13.70
C VAL A 98 0.61 3.64 14.61
N VAL A 99 1.70 4.42 14.67
CA VAL A 99 1.78 5.68 15.40
C VAL A 99 2.47 6.73 14.52
N CYS A 100 1.76 7.82 14.22
CA CYS A 100 2.27 8.96 13.47
C CYS A 100 2.74 10.07 14.41
N GLY A 101 4.00 10.47 14.26
CA GLY A 101 4.56 11.68 14.87
C GLY A 101 4.43 12.91 13.95
N PRO A 102 5.08 14.03 14.27
CA PRO A 102 5.03 15.23 13.43
C PRO A 102 5.51 14.99 11.99
N TRP A 103 6.60 14.23 11.85
CA TRP A 103 7.27 13.94 10.58
C TRP A 103 7.68 12.48 10.44
N THR A 104 7.18 11.61 11.30
CA THR A 104 7.63 10.22 11.43
C THR A 104 6.43 9.28 11.49
N THR A 105 6.63 8.03 11.06
CA THR A 105 5.65 6.95 11.14
C THR A 105 6.34 5.74 11.78
N TYR A 106 5.85 5.31 12.93
CA TYR A 106 6.27 4.08 13.60
C TYR A 106 5.21 3.01 13.40
N ILE A 107 5.66 1.78 13.14
CA ILE A 107 4.77 0.63 12.96
C ILE A 107 5.28 -0.55 13.76
N ARG A 108 4.36 -1.32 14.32
CA ARG A 108 4.65 -2.64 14.88
C ARG A 108 4.20 -3.69 13.87
N VAL A 109 5.11 -4.59 13.51
CA VAL A 109 4.87 -5.61 12.49
C VAL A 109 5.00 -7.01 13.08
N ARG A 110 4.27 -7.95 12.47
CA ARG A 110 4.45 -9.40 12.65
C ARG A 110 5.16 -9.95 11.42
N GLU A 111 6.23 -10.69 11.67
CA GLU A 111 6.97 -11.40 10.63
C GLU A 111 6.22 -12.64 10.13
N PRO A 112 6.41 -13.03 8.86
CA PRO A 112 5.90 -14.29 8.37
C PRO A 112 6.56 -15.44 9.14
N ARG A 113 5.75 -16.39 9.63
CA ARG A 113 6.28 -17.55 10.35
C ARG A 113 7.13 -18.38 9.36
N ALA A 114 8.38 -18.64 9.70
CA ALA A 114 9.33 -19.41 8.89
C ALA A 114 8.97 -20.90 8.68
N GLN A 115 7.78 -21.33 9.12
CA GLN A 115 7.43 -22.75 9.26
C GLN A 115 6.99 -23.43 7.96
N ASP A 116 7.18 -22.77 6.81
CA ASP A 116 7.00 -23.34 5.47
C ASP A 116 8.25 -23.13 4.57
N GLN A 117 9.36 -22.67 5.16
CA GLN A 117 10.66 -22.69 4.49
C GLN A 117 11.37 -23.96 4.92
N GLY A 118 11.36 -24.96 4.03
CA GLY A 118 12.11 -26.20 4.17
C GLY A 118 13.52 -25.90 4.68
N CYS A 119 13.81 -26.47 5.85
CA CYS A 119 15.08 -26.39 6.53
C CYS A 119 16.19 -26.95 5.62
N CYS A 120 16.98 -26.08 5.00
CA CYS A 120 18.36 -26.40 4.65
C CYS A 120 19.24 -25.63 5.64
N GLN A 121 19.39 -26.19 6.84
CA GLN A 121 20.40 -25.74 7.78
C GLN A 121 21.78 -25.85 7.10
N VAL A 122 22.41 -24.72 6.82
CA VAL A 122 23.86 -24.69 6.61
C VAL A 122 24.47 -24.70 8.01
N GLY A 123 24.97 -25.87 8.43
CA GLY A 123 25.79 -26.00 9.62
C GLY A 123 27.16 -25.35 9.40
N ASP A 124 27.67 -24.69 10.43
CA ASP A 124 29.02 -24.10 10.45
C ASP A 124 30.14 -25.15 10.62
N GLU A 125 29.82 -26.43 10.74
CA GLU A 125 30.84 -27.47 10.89
C GLU A 125 30.60 -28.61 9.89
N GLY A 126 31.67 -28.96 9.16
CA GLY A 126 31.65 -29.85 8.01
C GLY A 126 31.35 -31.31 8.33
N GLU A 127 30.08 -31.63 8.65
CA GLU A 127 29.60 -33.01 8.63
C GLU A 127 28.24 -33.11 7.91
N LEU A 128 28.23 -33.90 6.85
CA LEU A 128 27.10 -34.10 5.94
C LEU A 128 26.09 -35.04 6.61
N CYS A 129 24.99 -34.51 7.16
CA CYS A 129 23.91 -35.34 7.70
C CYS A 129 23.22 -36.11 6.56
N SER A 130 23.44 -37.43 6.51
CA SER A 130 22.77 -38.33 5.58
C SER A 130 21.28 -38.45 5.95
N ALA A 131 20.41 -38.24 4.95
CA ALA A 131 18.98 -38.41 5.09
C ALA A 131 18.66 -39.90 5.35
N GLY A 132 18.16 -40.21 6.55
CA GLY A 132 17.56 -41.51 6.84
C GLY A 132 16.18 -41.64 6.20
N PRO A 133 15.77 -42.84 5.74
CA PRO A 133 14.49 -43.01 5.06
C PRO A 133 13.31 -42.93 6.05
N ALA A 134 12.23 -42.32 5.59
CA ALA A 134 10.98 -42.17 6.33
C ALA A 134 10.39 -43.53 6.76
N PRO A 135 9.82 -43.66 7.97
CA PRO A 135 9.03 -44.83 8.32
C PRO A 135 7.61 -44.69 7.73
N GLY A 136 7.18 -45.70 6.99
CA GLY A 136 5.75 -46.01 6.80
C GLY A 136 5.40 -47.29 7.57
N PRO A 137 4.19 -47.86 7.41
CA PRO A 137 2.98 -47.32 6.75
C PRO A 137 2.02 -46.58 7.71
#